data_AF-A0A524F4N6-F1
#
_entry.id   AF-A0A524F4N6-F1
#
_cell.length_a   1.000
_cell.length_b   1.000
_cell.length_c   1.000
_cell.angle_alpha   90.00
_cell.angle_beta   90.00
_cell.angle_gamma   90.00
#
_symmetry.space_group_name_H-M   'P 1'
#
loop_
_entity.id
_entity.type
_entity.pdbx_description
1 polymer ?
#
loop_
_entity_poly.entity_id
_entity_poly.type
_entity_poly.pdbx_seq_one_letter_code
_entity_poly.pdbx_strand_id
1 'polypeptide(L)' 'MMFYGNEYRKMTGVIRDISKQLVKVEFTKIQVKDNTVFVPKNIIKGKVEFEQGIEQDFQLPSWFLRRNKLVP' A
#
# COMPACT_ATOMS: atom_id res chain seq x y z
N MET A 1 -12.91 -14.59 -18.65
CA MET A 1 -11.94 -13.58 -18.17
C MET A 1 -12.38 -13.15 -16.79
N MET A 2 -11.69 -13.59 -15.73
CA MET A 2 -12.00 -13.12 -14.37
C MET A 2 -11.58 -11.66 -14.28
N PHE A 3 -12.57 -10.76 -14.26
CA PHE A 3 -12.38 -9.38 -13.84
C PHE A 3 -12.06 -9.42 -12.35
N TYR A 4 -10.79 -9.64 -12.00
CA TYR A 4 -10.30 -9.24 -10.68
C TYR A 4 -10.65 -7.76 -10.57
N GLY A 5 -11.69 -7.46 -9.79
CA GLY A 5 -12.20 -6.12 -9.62
C GLY A 5 -11.03 -5.19 -9.35
N ASN A 6 -10.90 -4.14 -10.14
CA ASN A 6 -10.02 -3.00 -9.88
C ASN A 6 -10.56 -2.20 -8.68
N GLU A 7 -10.94 -2.90 -7.61
CA GLU A 7 -11.36 -2.28 -6.36
C GLU A 7 -10.11 -1.81 -5.66
N TYR A 8 -9.93 -0.49 -5.63
CA TYR A 8 -8.89 0.16 -4.84
C TYR A 8 -9.42 0.41 -3.44
N ARG A 9 -8.63 0.05 -2.43
CA ARG A 9 -8.92 0.40 -1.04
C ARG A 9 -7.94 1.47 -0.58
N LYS A 10 -8.46 2.43 0.17
CA LYS A 10 -7.67 3.41 0.90
C LYS A 10 -7.10 2.75 2.15
N MET A 11 -5.80 2.83 2.33
CA MET A 11 -5.09 2.41 3.53
C MET A 11 -4.16 3.50 3.99
N THR A 12 -4.22 3.82 5.27
CA THR A 12 -3.32 4.80 5.89
C THR A 12 -2.04 4.10 6.30
N GLY A 13 -0.89 4.68 5.95
CA GLY A 13 0.41 4.17 6.33
C GLY A 13 1.49 5.24 6.28
N VAL A 14 2.67 4.88 6.78
CA VAL A 14 3.85 5.72 6.82
C VAL A 14 4.90 5.18 5.85
N ILE A 15 5.48 6.04 5.03
CA ILE A 15 6.61 5.64 4.19
C ILE A 15 7.86 5.53 5.07
N ARG A 16 8.40 4.33 5.20
CA ARG A 16 9.66 4.07 5.91
C ARG A 16 10.87 4.19 5.01
N ASP A 17 10.75 3.77 3.75
CA ASP A 17 11.85 3.79 2.78
C ASP A 17 11.33 3.99 1.35
N ILE A 18 12.10 4.68 0.52
CA ILE A 18 11.74 4.96 -0.88
C ILE A 18 12.88 4.48 -1.76
N SER A 19 12.61 3.45 -2.53
CA SER A 19 13.47 3.00 -3.61
C SER A 19 13.01 3.57 -4.95
N LYS A 20 13.77 3.33 -6.02
CA LYS A 20 13.48 3.87 -7.37
C LYS A 20 12.05 3.54 -7.82
N GLN A 21 11.66 2.27 -7.77
CA GLN A 21 10.35 1.77 -8.22
C GLN A 21 9.43 1.25 -7.11
N LEU A 22 9.97 1.04 -5.91
CA LEU A 22 9.27 0.46 -4.77
C LEU A 22 9.29 1.43 -3.60
N VAL A 23 8.24 1.40 -2.78
CA VAL A 23 8.10 2.19 -1.55
C VAL A 23 7.81 1.22 -0.42
N LYS A 24 8.58 1.30 0.66
CA LYS A 24 8.31 0.53 1.87
C LYS A 24 7.31 1.31 2.71
N VAL A 25 6.09 0.80 2.79
CA VAL A 25 4.99 1.40 3.53
C VAL A 25 4.69 0.56 4.75
N GLU A 26 4.63 1.20 5.91
CA GLU A 26 4.19 0.62 7.17
C GLU A 26 2.73 1.05 7.40
N PHE A 27 1.80 0.10 7.37
CA PHE A 27 0.39 0.40 7.53
C PHE A 27 -0.01 0.45 9.01
N THR A 28 -0.49 1.61 9.46
CA THR A 28 -0.85 1.85 10.87
C THR A 28 -2.14 1.13 11.27
N LYS A 29 -3.08 0.95 10.34
CA LYS A 29 -4.43 0.40 10.61
C LYS A 29 -4.52 -1.14 10.63
N ILE A 30 -3.41 -1.85 10.45
CA ILE A 30 -3.41 -3.30 10.25
C ILE A 30 -2.70 -3.96 11.44
N GLN A 31 -3.45 -4.67 12.28
CA GLN A 31 -2.91 -5.44 13.42
C GLN A 31 -2.29 -6.78 12.97
N VAL A 32 -1.41 -6.75 11.98
CA VAL A 32 -0.65 -7.93 11.53
C VAL A 32 0.79 -7.75 11.98
N LYS A 33 1.44 -8.84 12.45
CA LYS A 33 2.83 -8.84 12.94
C LYS A 33 3.82 -8.18 11.96
N ASP A 34 3.57 -8.34 10.66
CA ASP A 34 4.26 -7.66 9.56
C ASP A 34 3.29 -6.68 8.90
N ASN A 35 3.25 -5.44 9.41
CA ASN A 35 2.47 -4.35 8.83
C ASN A 35 3.25 -3.57 7.76
N THR A 36 4.47 -4.00 7.45
CA THR A 36 5.37 -3.33 6.51
C THR A 36 5.41 -4.06 5.17
N VAL A 37 5.10 -3.36 4.08
CA VAL A 37 5.01 -3.95 2.74
C VAL A 37 5.71 -3.08 1.71
N PHE A 38 6.35 -3.73 0.75
CA PHE A 38 6.92 -3.07 -0.41
C PHE A 38 5.87 -2.89 -1.50
N VAL A 39 5.49 -1.63 -1.72
CA VAL A 39 4.47 -1.22 -2.67
C VAL A 39 5.14 -0.62 -3.91
N PRO A 40 4.90 -1.18 -5.12
CA PRO A 40 5.33 -0.56 -6.36
C PRO A 40 4.65 0.80 -6.59
N LYS A 41 5.43 1.82 -6.97
CA LYS A 41 4.88 3.16 -7.28
C LYS A 41 3.80 3.12 -8.36
N ASN A 42 3.93 2.20 -9.32
CA ASN A 42 2.99 2.06 -10.44
C ASN A 42 1.59 1.57 -10.04
N ILE A 43 1.46 0.86 -8.91
CA ILE A 43 0.15 0.36 -8.44
C ILE A 43 -0.52 1.32 -7.46
N ILE A 44 0.23 2.29 -6.93
CA ILE A 44 -0.29 3.34 -6.06
C ILE A 44 -1.12 4.29 -6.92
N LYS A 45 -2.39 4.45 -6.55
CA LYS A 45 -3.28 5.46 -7.16
C LYS A 45 -3.49 6.62 -6.19
N GLY A 46 -3.75 7.80 -6.75
CA GLY A 46 -4.01 9.02 -5.99
C GLY A 46 -2.80 9.95 -5.87
N LYS A 47 -3.01 11.09 -5.21
CA LYS A 47 -1.96 12.04 -4.83
C LYS A 47 -1.26 11.49 -3.60
N VAL A 48 -0.20 10.73 -3.81
CA VAL A 48 0.66 10.19 -2.76
C VAL A 48 1.95 10.99 -2.79
N GLU A 49 2.26 11.66 -1.68
CA GLU A 49 3.51 12.40 -1.52
C GLU A 49 4.60 11.38 -1.23
N PHE A 50 5.62 11.27 -2.08
CA PHE A 50 6.70 10.31 -1.88
C PHE A 50 7.72 10.90 -0.91
N GLU A 51 7.28 11.20 0.30
CA GLU A 51 8.10 11.75 1.39
C GLU A 51 8.23 10.74 2.52
N GLN A 52 9.44 10.59 3.05
CA GLN A 52 9.72 9.64 4.12
C GLN A 52 9.23 10.18 5.46
N GLY A 53 8.62 9.31 6.27
CA GLY A 53 8.15 9.65 7.62
C GLY A 53 6.80 10.36 7.69
N ILE A 54 6.14 10.61 6.55
CA ILE A 54 4.80 11.20 6.52
C ILE A 54 3.74 10.09 6.52
N GLU A 55 2.73 10.24 7.37
CA GLU A 55 1.53 9.40 7.36
C GLU A 55 0.57 9.91 6.29
N GLN A 56 0.14 9.00 5.41
CA GLN A 56 -0.66 9.34 4.25
C GLN A 56 -1.53 8.18 3.79
N ASP A 57 -2.60 8.52 3.06
CA ASP A 57 -3.55 7.55 2.54
C ASP A 57 -3.12 7.03 1.16
N PHE A 58 -2.83 5.72 1.11
CA PHE A 58 -2.51 5.01 -0.11
C PHE A 58 -3.76 4.36 -0.69
N GLN A 59 -4.02 4.56 -1.98
CA GLN A 59 -5.00 3.74 -2.69
C GLN A 59 -4.29 2.57 -3.37
N LEU A 60 -4.58 1.36 -2.89
CA LEU A 60 -3.97 0.13 -3.36
C LEU A 60 -5.02 -0.84 -3.86
N PRO A 61 -4.70 -1.63 -4.89
CA PRO A 61 -5.65 -2.58 -5.43
C PRO A 61 -5.87 -3.74 -4.45
N SER A 62 -7.11 -4.19 -4.34
CA SER A 62 -7.52 -5.21 -3.36
C SER A 62 -6.78 -6.54 -3.54
N TRP A 63 -6.42 -6.92 -4.76
CA TRP A 63 -5.62 -8.12 -5.02
C TRP A 63 -4.23 -8.05 -4.38
N PHE A 64 -3.63 -6.84 -4.33
CA PHE A 64 -2.32 -6.64 -3.72
C PHE A 64 -2.41 -6.72 -2.20
N LEU A 65 -3.48 -6.17 -1.63
CA LEU A 65 -3.74 -6.24 -0.20
C LEU A 65 -3.97 -7.69 0.27
N ARG A 66 -4.78 -8.47 -0.48
CA ARG A 66 -5.01 -9.90 -0.20
C ARG A 66 -3.72 -10.71 -0.34
N ARG A 67 -2.92 -10.45 -1.38
CA ARG A 67 -1.62 -11.13 -1.58
C ARG A 67 -0.67 -10.92 -0.40
N ASN A 68 -0.67 -9.73 0.19
CA ASN A 68 0.15 -9.40 1.35
C ASN A 68 -0.54 -9.67 2.69
N LYS A 69 -1.71 -10.36 2.70
CA LYS A 69 -2.50 -10.65 3.91
C LYS A 69 -2.84 -9.42 4.75
N LEU A 70 -2.92 -8.25 4.12
CA LEU A 70 -3.26 -6.96 4.73
C LEU A 70 -4.77 -6.81 4.95
N VAL A 71 -5.56 -7.56 4.19
CA VAL A 71 -7.01 -7.63 4.26
C VAL A 71 -7.39 -9.12 4.18
N PRO A 72 -8.36 -9.59 5.01
CA PRO A 72 -8.86 -10.96 4.92
C PRO A 72 -9.50 -11.28 3.56
#